data_AF-W7D220-F1
#
_entry.id   AF-W7D220-F1
#
_cell.length_a   1.000
_cell.length_b   1.000
_cell.length_c   1.000
_cell.angle_alpha   90.00
_cell.angle_beta   90.00
_cell.angle_gamma   90.00
#
_symmetry.space_group_name_H-M   'P 1'
#
loop_
_entity.id
_entity.type
_entity.pdbx_description
1 polymer ?
#
loop_
_entity_poly.entity_id
_entity_poly.type
_entity_poly.pdbx_seq_one_letter_code
_entity_poly.pdbx_strand_id
1 'polypeptide(L)'
;MPSKDVQTILDIVETNDEGKIVNLNPVIEKIINLSSNRFLESDEIKIVSIYLQEYITKKNIPYPIITSSVYSISSKSIEIDVFDTNFDRIVEAVCGEIDTETEKFKSKVKTHYNLACVQKSYIDKNMVDANKNSLQAKKIIEDIQDIKGKIYTDFVAIMGIFSALIFGLFGGFSAIGDIVTATFNKSINLPNIMIAISLTLGSLSLLLFALMQGIKILSKSTLKSCGCDNKTKCYHSVFQRHPVMSLNLIALSSIFIISVLVKIIPKTVFECIYVKETYLYYGLVMIGIVLIIGMIVSLNWSVNKKWRIFGEKTNKK
;
A
#
# COMPACT_ATOMS: atom_id res chain seq x y z
N MET A 1 -26.22 -52.63 31.27
CA MET A 1 -25.05 -51.84 31.73
C MET A 1 -25.28 -50.40 31.28
N PRO A 2 -25.14 -49.39 32.15
CA PRO A 2 -25.32 -48.00 31.73
C PRO A 2 -24.32 -47.64 30.61
N SER A 3 -24.74 -46.80 29.67
CA SER A 3 -23.86 -46.28 28.61
C SER A 3 -22.70 -45.49 29.24
N LYS A 4 -21.58 -45.36 28.53
CA LYS A 4 -20.40 -44.61 29.00
C LYS A 4 -20.74 -43.14 29.33
N ASP A 5 -21.73 -42.59 28.64
CA ASP A 5 -22.22 -41.23 28.86
C ASP A 5 -23.08 -41.12 30.13
N VAL A 6 -23.91 -42.13 30.42
CA VAL A 6 -24.66 -42.23 31.68
C VAL A 6 -23.71 -42.35 32.88
N GLN A 7 -22.63 -43.11 32.75
CA GLN A 7 -21.61 -43.21 33.79
C GLN A 7 -20.96 -41.86 34.05
N THR A 8 -20.70 -41.09 32.99
CA THR A 8 -20.13 -39.73 33.10
C THR A 8 -21.11 -38.76 33.79
N ILE A 9 -22.43 -38.90 33.56
CA ILE A 9 -23.44 -38.11 34.28
C ILE A 9 -23.42 -38.46 35.77
N LEU A 10 -23.36 -39.76 36.09
CA LEU A 10 -23.31 -40.25 37.48
C LEU A 10 -22.05 -39.77 38.22
N ASP A 11 -20.91 -39.70 37.53
CA ASP A 11 -19.62 -39.27 38.10
C ASP A 11 -19.55 -37.76 38.39
N ILE A 12 -20.42 -36.94 37.78
CA ILE A 12 -20.47 -35.46 37.96
C ILE A 12 -21.35 -35.06 39.16
N VAL A 13 -22.15 -35.99 39.70
CA VAL A 13 -23.09 -35.72 40.78
C VAL A 13 -22.34 -35.64 42.11
N GLU A 14 -22.00 -34.43 42.54
CA GLU A 14 -21.54 -34.20 43.92
C GLU A 14 -22.74 -34.31 44.89
N THR A 15 -22.61 -35.19 45.87
CA THR A 15 -23.57 -35.34 46.99
C THR A 15 -22.92 -34.87 48.29
N ASN A 16 -23.63 -34.07 49.08
CA ASN A 16 -23.23 -33.73 50.45
C ASN A 16 -23.30 -34.96 51.37
N ASP A 17 -22.77 -34.85 52.59
CA ASP A 17 -22.75 -35.92 53.62
C ASP A 17 -24.15 -36.49 54.00
N GLU A 18 -25.24 -35.81 53.61
CA GLU A 18 -26.63 -36.27 53.75
C GLU A 18 -27.21 -36.96 52.50
N GLY A 19 -26.41 -37.17 51.45
CA GLY A 19 -26.87 -37.76 50.18
C GLY A 19 -27.68 -36.80 49.28
N LYS A 20 -27.71 -35.49 49.59
CA LYS A 20 -28.35 -34.47 48.74
C LYS A 20 -27.39 -33.93 47.68
N ILE A 21 -27.87 -33.82 46.44
CA ILE A 21 -27.11 -33.27 45.31
C ILE A 21 -26.80 -31.79 45.57
N VAL A 22 -25.52 -31.42 45.51
CA VAL A 22 -24.99 -30.11 45.95
C VAL A 22 -25.09 -29.06 44.84
N ASN A 23 -24.94 -29.47 43.58
CA ASN A 23 -24.98 -28.57 42.44
C ASN A 23 -25.46 -29.31 41.18
N LEU A 24 -26.69 -29.03 40.72
CA LEU A 24 -27.25 -29.64 39.52
C LEU A 24 -26.79 -28.97 38.21
N ASN A 25 -26.16 -27.81 38.26
CA ASN A 25 -25.79 -27.05 37.07
C ASN A 25 -24.86 -27.81 36.09
N PRO A 26 -23.76 -28.45 36.52
CA PRO A 26 -22.89 -29.21 35.61
C PRO A 26 -23.58 -30.44 35.01
N VAL A 27 -24.54 -31.03 35.73
CA VAL A 27 -25.37 -32.14 35.24
C VAL A 27 -26.29 -31.67 34.12
N ILE A 28 -26.94 -30.51 34.30
CA ILE A 28 -27.79 -29.89 33.28
C ILE A 28 -26.99 -29.54 32.03
N GLU A 29 -25.80 -28.95 32.19
CA GLU A 29 -24.93 -28.62 31.06
C GLU A 29 -24.53 -29.87 30.26
N LYS A 30 -24.20 -30.96 30.96
CA LYS A 30 -23.87 -32.23 30.31
C LYS A 30 -25.08 -32.83 29.59
N ILE A 31 -26.27 -32.76 30.19
CA ILE A 31 -27.51 -33.22 29.56
C ILE A 31 -27.81 -32.44 28.29
N ILE A 32 -27.70 -31.10 28.33
CA ILE A 32 -27.91 -30.24 27.15
C ILE A 32 -26.90 -30.57 26.04
N ASN A 33 -25.65 -30.83 26.40
CA ASN A 33 -24.62 -31.21 25.42
C ASN A 33 -24.88 -32.59 24.80
N LEU A 34 -25.37 -33.55 25.59
CA LEU A 34 -25.74 -34.87 25.05
C LEU A 34 -27.00 -34.79 24.18
N SER A 35 -28.02 -34.05 24.63
CA SER A 35 -29.30 -33.94 23.92
C SER A 35 -29.24 -33.04 22.68
N SER A 36 -28.18 -32.28 22.48
CA SER A 36 -27.99 -31.39 21.34
C SER A 36 -27.36 -32.05 20.12
N ASN A 37 -26.67 -33.19 20.28
CA ASN A 37 -25.89 -33.82 19.21
C ASN A 37 -26.35 -35.26 18.89
N ARG A 38 -27.19 -35.87 19.72
CA ARG A 38 -27.73 -37.23 19.48
C ARG A 38 -29.08 -37.45 20.15
N PHE A 39 -29.87 -38.35 19.60
CA PHE A 39 -31.07 -38.85 20.28
C PHE A 39 -30.66 -39.70 21.49
N LEU A 40 -31.35 -39.49 22.62
CA LEU A 40 -31.13 -40.26 23.84
C LEU A 40 -31.88 -41.60 23.78
N GLU A 41 -31.26 -42.65 24.29
CA GLU A 41 -31.92 -43.95 24.42
C GLU A 41 -32.95 -43.94 25.57
N SER A 42 -33.90 -44.87 25.55
CA SER A 42 -34.99 -44.92 26.54
C SER A 42 -34.50 -45.06 27.99
N ASP A 43 -33.38 -45.76 28.21
CA ASP A 43 -32.80 -45.90 29.56
C ASP A 43 -32.08 -44.62 30.01
N GLU A 44 -31.44 -43.90 29.07
CA GLU A 44 -30.80 -42.61 29.35
C GLU A 44 -31.84 -41.55 29.69
N ILE A 45 -32.99 -41.56 29.00
CA ILE A 45 -34.10 -40.64 29.26
C ILE A 45 -34.65 -40.82 30.67
N LYS A 46 -34.82 -42.07 31.14
CA LYS A 46 -35.27 -42.34 32.51
C LYS A 46 -34.31 -41.77 33.55
N ILE A 47 -33.01 -41.87 33.30
CA ILE A 47 -31.99 -41.36 34.22
C ILE A 47 -31.98 -39.83 34.20
N VAL A 48 -31.99 -39.23 33.02
CA VAL A 48 -32.04 -37.78 32.84
C VAL A 48 -33.33 -37.19 33.44
N SER A 49 -34.46 -37.87 33.31
CA SER A 49 -35.74 -37.42 33.88
C SER A 49 -35.70 -37.33 35.41
N ILE A 50 -34.96 -38.21 36.09
CA ILE A 50 -34.79 -38.14 37.56
C ILE A 50 -34.02 -36.87 37.93
N TYR A 51 -32.94 -36.57 37.22
CA TYR A 51 -32.11 -35.38 37.51
C TYR A 51 -32.82 -34.07 37.16
N LEU A 52 -33.66 -34.06 36.11
CA LEU A 52 -34.41 -32.86 35.72
C LEU A 52 -35.77 -32.73 36.40
N GLN A 53 -36.18 -33.73 37.20
CA GLN A 53 -37.50 -33.78 37.83
C GLN A 53 -37.79 -32.51 38.63
N GLU A 54 -36.86 -32.06 39.47
CA GLU A 54 -37.06 -30.86 40.30
C GLU A 54 -37.29 -29.60 39.46
N TYR A 55 -36.55 -29.42 38.37
CA TYR A 55 -36.67 -28.27 37.48
C TYR A 55 -37.98 -28.28 36.69
N ILE A 56 -38.37 -29.47 36.21
CA ILE A 56 -39.59 -29.66 35.43
C ILE A 56 -40.83 -29.51 36.32
N THR A 57 -40.86 -30.16 37.49
CA THR A 57 -41.99 -30.07 38.43
C THR A 57 -42.15 -28.67 39.01
N LYS A 58 -41.05 -27.97 39.34
CA LYS A 58 -41.10 -26.57 39.80
C LYS A 58 -41.29 -25.57 38.65
N LYS A 59 -41.33 -26.02 37.39
CA LYS A 59 -41.46 -25.20 36.18
C LYS A 59 -40.44 -24.04 36.15
N ASN A 60 -39.24 -24.30 36.69
CA ASN A 60 -38.16 -23.33 36.81
C ASN A 60 -37.21 -23.44 35.62
N ILE A 61 -37.02 -22.34 34.88
CA ILE A 61 -36.21 -22.33 33.67
C ILE A 61 -34.81 -21.80 33.99
N PRO A 62 -33.76 -22.64 33.90
CA PRO A 62 -32.40 -22.20 34.15
C PRO A 62 -31.80 -21.50 32.91
N TYR A 63 -32.33 -20.32 32.57
CA TYR A 63 -31.90 -19.56 31.39
C TYR A 63 -30.37 -19.37 31.27
N PRO A 64 -29.63 -19.00 32.35
CA PRO A 64 -28.19 -18.80 32.25
C PRO A 64 -27.44 -20.08 31.89
N ILE A 65 -27.86 -21.21 32.45
CA ILE A 65 -27.23 -22.53 32.24
C ILE A 65 -27.47 -22.99 30.81
N ILE A 66 -28.68 -22.80 30.28
CA ILE A 66 -29.00 -23.13 28.89
C ILE A 66 -28.10 -22.33 27.95
N THR A 67 -28.01 -21.01 28.16
CA THR A 67 -27.17 -20.15 27.32
C THR A 67 -25.69 -20.52 27.42
N SER A 68 -25.14 -20.69 28.64
CA SER A 68 -23.72 -21.04 28.80
C SER A 68 -23.39 -22.39 28.16
N SER A 69 -24.28 -23.39 28.31
CA SER A 69 -24.13 -24.71 27.70
C SER A 69 -24.15 -24.64 26.17
N VAL A 70 -25.08 -23.87 25.60
CA VAL A 70 -25.13 -23.67 24.14
C VAL A 70 -23.84 -23.02 23.63
N TYR A 71 -23.28 -22.05 24.36
CA TYR A 71 -22.06 -21.35 23.97
C TYR A 71 -20.80 -22.22 24.12
N SER A 72 -20.77 -23.18 25.05
CA SER A 72 -19.64 -24.10 25.26
C SER A 72 -19.54 -25.23 24.22
N ILE A 73 -20.66 -25.58 23.55
CA ILE A 73 -20.70 -26.63 22.51
C ILE A 73 -19.97 -26.17 21.23
N SER A 74 -19.63 -27.04 20.27
CA SER A 74 -19.18 -26.59 18.94
C SER A 74 -20.38 -26.22 18.06
N SER A 75 -20.35 -25.11 17.33
CA SER A 75 -21.47 -24.69 16.46
C SER A 75 -21.83 -25.70 15.36
N LYS A 76 -20.92 -26.62 15.03
CA LYS A 76 -21.17 -27.70 14.04
C LYS A 76 -21.97 -28.88 14.58
N SER A 77 -22.12 -29.02 15.89
CA SER A 77 -22.73 -30.21 16.49
C SER A 77 -24.19 -29.99 16.90
N ILE A 78 -24.63 -28.73 16.99
CA ILE A 78 -25.95 -28.40 17.52
C ILE A 78 -27.05 -28.70 16.51
N GLU A 79 -27.89 -29.69 16.82
CA GLU A 79 -29.11 -30.02 16.09
C GLU A 79 -30.35 -29.67 16.94
N ILE A 80 -31.08 -28.64 16.51
CA ILE A 80 -32.23 -28.10 17.26
C ILE A 80 -33.35 -29.15 17.38
N ASP A 81 -33.65 -29.86 16.30
CA ASP A 81 -34.73 -30.86 16.26
C ASP A 81 -34.45 -32.05 17.19
N VAL A 82 -33.17 -32.42 17.35
CA VAL A 82 -32.73 -33.49 18.25
C VAL A 82 -32.95 -33.09 19.70
N PHE A 83 -32.57 -31.86 20.07
CA PHE A 83 -32.82 -31.33 21.41
C PHE A 83 -34.31 -31.28 21.71
N ASP A 84 -35.11 -30.74 20.79
CA ASP A 84 -36.55 -30.62 20.95
C ASP A 84 -37.21 -31.98 21.17
N THR A 85 -36.83 -32.99 20.39
CA THR A 85 -37.37 -34.35 20.51
C THR A 85 -36.93 -35.03 21.82
N ASN A 86 -35.67 -34.87 22.21
CA ASN A 86 -35.16 -35.42 23.47
C ASN A 86 -35.85 -34.77 24.67
N PHE A 87 -36.01 -33.44 24.64
CA PHE A 87 -36.64 -32.70 25.71
C PHE A 87 -38.12 -33.07 25.86
N ASP A 88 -38.83 -33.33 24.76
CA ASP A 88 -40.21 -33.81 24.77
C ASP A 88 -40.33 -35.14 25.51
N ARG A 89 -39.47 -36.10 25.16
CA ARG A 89 -39.45 -37.42 25.80
C ARG A 89 -39.08 -37.34 27.29
N ILE A 90 -38.21 -36.40 27.68
CA ILE A 90 -37.84 -36.17 29.09
C ILE A 90 -39.04 -35.59 29.86
N VAL A 91 -39.73 -34.59 29.31
CA VAL A 91 -40.89 -33.97 29.96
C VAL A 91 -42.04 -34.97 30.10
N GLU A 92 -42.30 -35.77 29.07
CA GLU A 92 -43.29 -36.86 29.10
C GLU A 92 -42.97 -37.89 30.18
N ALA A 93 -41.69 -38.27 30.33
CA ALA A 93 -41.26 -39.22 31.36
C ALA A 93 -41.42 -38.68 32.79
N VAL A 94 -41.36 -37.36 32.99
CA VAL A 94 -41.52 -36.73 34.33
C VAL A 94 -42.98 -36.48 34.68
N CYS A 95 -43.78 -35.94 33.76
CA CYS A 95 -45.12 -35.46 34.07
C CYS A 95 -46.23 -36.48 33.81
N GLY A 96 -46.02 -37.46 32.91
CA GLY A 96 -47.06 -38.40 32.50
C GLY A 96 -48.18 -37.73 31.69
N GLU A 97 -49.12 -37.04 32.36
CA GLU A 97 -50.13 -36.19 31.72
C GLU A 97 -49.63 -34.76 31.58
N ILE A 98 -49.74 -34.21 30.37
CA ILE A 98 -49.27 -32.86 30.07
C ILE A 98 -50.42 -31.87 30.26
N ASP A 99 -50.34 -31.06 31.32
CA ASP A 99 -51.25 -29.93 31.54
C ASP A 99 -50.86 -28.69 30.70
N THR A 100 -51.76 -27.70 30.61
CA THR A 100 -51.53 -26.47 29.82
C THR A 100 -50.34 -25.65 30.31
N GLU A 101 -49.94 -25.79 31.57
CA GLU A 101 -48.81 -25.05 32.13
C GLU A 101 -47.46 -25.75 31.85
N THR A 102 -47.44 -27.09 31.77
CA THR A 102 -46.28 -27.89 31.33
C THR A 102 -45.99 -27.64 29.86
N GLU A 103 -47.01 -27.54 29.01
CA GLU A 103 -46.83 -27.13 27.60
C GLU A 103 -46.21 -25.72 27.48
N LYS A 104 -46.66 -24.77 28.32
CA LYS A 104 -46.05 -23.42 28.37
C LYS A 104 -44.59 -23.46 28.82
N PHE A 105 -44.26 -24.24 29.83
CA PHE A 105 -42.88 -24.42 30.30
C PHE A 105 -42.00 -25.03 29.20
N LYS A 106 -42.47 -26.11 28.58
CA LYS A 106 -41.81 -26.81 27.48
C LYS A 106 -41.49 -25.86 26.33
N SER A 107 -42.49 -25.11 25.87
CA SER A 107 -42.34 -24.11 24.82
C SER A 107 -41.31 -23.03 25.16
N LYS A 108 -41.29 -22.53 26.41
CA LYS A 108 -40.32 -21.51 26.84
C LYS A 108 -38.88 -22.04 26.84
N VAL A 109 -38.64 -23.26 27.32
CA VAL A 109 -37.29 -23.85 27.32
C VAL A 109 -36.78 -24.03 25.89
N LYS A 110 -37.60 -24.63 25.01
CA LYS A 110 -37.26 -24.80 23.59
C LYS A 110 -36.97 -23.47 22.90
N THR A 111 -37.85 -22.48 23.11
CA THR A 111 -37.68 -21.13 22.54
C THR A 111 -36.37 -20.50 22.99
N HIS A 112 -36.02 -20.60 24.27
CA HIS A 112 -34.77 -20.04 24.79
C HIS A 112 -33.53 -20.78 24.28
N TYR A 113 -33.58 -22.11 24.22
CA TYR A 113 -32.51 -22.92 23.65
C TYR A 113 -32.26 -22.55 22.18
N ASN A 114 -33.33 -22.51 21.37
CA ASN A 114 -33.24 -22.13 19.96
C ASN A 114 -32.69 -20.70 19.80
N LEU A 115 -33.19 -19.75 20.60
CA LEU A 115 -32.68 -18.37 20.59
C LEU A 115 -31.17 -18.32 20.87
N ALA A 116 -30.69 -19.06 21.88
CA ALA A 116 -29.27 -19.12 22.19
C ALA A 116 -28.45 -19.74 21.04
N CYS A 117 -28.99 -20.76 20.36
CA CYS A 117 -28.35 -21.39 19.20
C CYS A 117 -28.22 -20.41 18.03
N VAL A 118 -29.31 -19.71 17.71
CA VAL A 118 -29.33 -18.68 16.65
C VAL A 118 -28.35 -17.55 16.97
N GLN A 119 -28.39 -17.01 18.19
CA GLN A 119 -27.49 -15.94 18.65
C GLN A 119 -26.03 -16.33 18.51
N LYS A 120 -25.67 -17.54 18.96
CA LYS A 120 -24.32 -18.07 18.80
C LYS A 120 -23.90 -18.16 17.34
N SER A 121 -24.77 -18.64 16.45
CA SER A 121 -24.45 -18.76 15.03
C SER A 121 -24.09 -17.40 14.39
N TYR A 122 -24.76 -16.32 14.81
CA TYR A 122 -24.46 -14.96 14.36
C TYR A 122 -23.13 -14.46 14.94
N ILE A 123 -22.86 -14.73 16.22
CA ILE A 123 -21.59 -14.38 16.87
C ILE A 123 -20.42 -15.08 16.16
N ASP A 124 -20.52 -16.38 15.91
CA ASP A 124 -19.47 -17.16 15.27
C ASP A 124 -19.17 -16.65 13.85
N LYS A 125 -20.21 -16.35 13.06
CA LYS A 125 -20.06 -15.74 11.73
C LYS A 125 -19.34 -14.40 11.80
N ASN A 126 -19.78 -13.52 12.71
CA ASN A 126 -19.15 -12.20 12.90
C ASN A 126 -17.70 -12.31 13.35
N MET A 127 -17.37 -13.29 14.20
CA MET A 127 -16.00 -13.56 14.65
C MET A 127 -15.10 -14.05 13.51
N VAL A 128 -15.61 -14.90 12.61
CA VAL A 128 -14.88 -15.33 11.41
C VAL A 128 -14.59 -14.15 10.49
N ASP A 129 -15.58 -13.29 10.25
CA ASP A 129 -15.41 -12.10 9.41
C ASP A 129 -14.45 -11.09 10.05
N ALA A 130 -14.56 -10.85 11.36
CA ALA A 130 -13.64 -10.00 12.09
C ALA A 130 -12.19 -10.51 12.02
N ASN A 131 -11.98 -11.82 12.16
CA ASN A 131 -10.66 -12.42 12.07
C ASN A 131 -10.09 -12.33 10.65
N LYS A 132 -10.92 -12.53 9.62
CA LYS A 132 -10.53 -12.33 8.22
C LYS A 132 -10.11 -10.89 7.95
N ASN A 133 -10.88 -9.92 8.42
CA ASN A 133 -10.57 -8.50 8.28
C ASN A 133 -9.28 -8.12 9.05
N SER A 134 -9.07 -8.68 10.24
CA SER A 134 -7.85 -8.51 11.03
C SER A 134 -6.61 -9.05 10.31
N LEU A 135 -6.70 -10.25 9.71
CA LEU A 135 -5.63 -10.83 8.91
C LEU A 135 -5.30 -10.01 7.66
N GLN A 136 -6.32 -9.46 6.99
CA GLN A 136 -6.12 -8.56 5.87
C GLN A 136 -5.44 -7.25 6.30
N ALA A 137 -5.87 -6.65 7.41
CA ALA A 137 -5.25 -5.45 7.95
C ALA A 137 -3.77 -5.70 8.32
N LYS A 138 -3.45 -6.86 8.91
CA LYS A 138 -2.07 -7.24 9.22
C LYS A 138 -1.20 -7.32 7.97
N LYS A 139 -1.68 -7.96 6.89
CA LYS A 139 -0.96 -8.02 5.61
C LYS A 139 -0.71 -6.63 5.01
N ILE A 140 -1.72 -5.76 5.04
CA ILE A 140 -1.57 -4.37 4.56
C ILE A 140 -0.51 -3.62 5.37
N ILE A 141 -0.44 -3.84 6.69
CA ILE A 141 0.58 -3.22 7.55
C ILE A 141 1.99 -3.74 7.20
N GLU A 142 2.15 -5.04 6.99
CA GLU A 142 3.42 -5.65 6.57
C GLU A 142 3.86 -5.07 5.21
N ASP A 143 2.97 -5.00 4.22
CA ASP A 143 3.26 -4.39 2.91
C ASP A 143 3.67 -2.90 3.05
N ILE A 144 2.99 -2.14 3.92
CA ILE A 144 3.33 -0.75 4.21
C ILE A 144 4.72 -0.63 4.85
N GLN A 145 5.08 -1.53 5.76
CA GLN A 145 6.41 -1.53 6.40
C GLN A 145 7.52 -1.79 5.37
N ASP A 146 7.32 -2.73 4.46
CA ASP A 146 8.26 -3.03 3.39
C ASP A 146 8.41 -1.85 2.42
N ILE A 147 7.28 -1.25 2.01
CA ILE A 147 7.28 -0.04 1.18
C ILE A 147 8.00 1.11 1.90
N LYS A 148 7.77 1.30 3.20
CA LYS A 148 8.43 2.31 4.01
C LYS A 148 9.96 2.10 4.00
N GLY A 149 10.43 0.90 4.30
CA GLY A 149 11.87 0.57 4.32
C GLY A 149 12.54 0.85 2.96
N LYS A 150 11.86 0.51 1.88
CA LYS A 150 12.31 0.80 0.52
C LYS A 150 12.37 2.31 0.22
N ILE A 151 11.34 3.07 0.60
CA ILE A 151 11.31 4.53 0.42
C ILE A 151 12.46 5.21 1.18
N TYR A 152 12.77 4.78 2.40
CA TYR A 152 13.91 5.34 3.15
C TYR A 152 15.23 5.08 2.44
N THR A 153 15.43 3.87 1.91
CA THR A 153 16.64 3.51 1.17
C THR A 153 16.77 4.34 -0.11
N ASP A 154 15.68 4.46 -0.88
CA ASP A 154 15.63 5.30 -2.08
C ASP A 154 15.89 6.78 -1.75
N PHE A 155 15.35 7.28 -0.64
CA PHE A 155 15.56 8.65 -0.17
C PHE A 155 17.03 8.90 0.20
N VAL A 156 17.67 8.00 0.96
CA VAL A 156 19.10 8.10 1.31
C VAL A 156 19.97 8.10 0.06
N ALA A 157 19.67 7.22 -0.91
CA ALA A 157 20.40 7.19 -2.18
C ALA A 157 20.24 8.50 -2.98
N ILE A 158 19.02 9.03 -3.05
CA ILE A 158 18.73 10.31 -3.73
C ILE A 158 19.46 11.47 -3.02
N MET A 159 19.44 11.51 -1.68
CA MET A 159 20.15 12.51 -0.89
C MET A 159 21.66 12.47 -1.12
N GLY A 160 22.24 11.27 -1.20
CA GLY A 160 23.67 11.09 -1.53
C GLY A 160 24.02 11.66 -2.91
N ILE A 161 23.18 11.41 -3.93
CA ILE A 161 23.37 11.97 -5.27
C ILE A 161 23.24 13.50 -5.27
N PHE A 162 22.25 14.04 -4.57
CA PHE A 162 22.08 15.50 -4.46
C PHE A 162 23.23 16.17 -3.71
N SER A 163 23.76 15.54 -2.66
CA SER A 163 24.91 16.05 -1.92
C SER A 163 26.17 16.09 -2.81
N ALA A 164 26.45 15.01 -3.54
CA ALA A 164 27.55 14.97 -4.51
C ALA A 164 27.38 16.05 -5.62
N LEU A 165 26.14 16.27 -6.07
CA LEU A 165 25.80 17.30 -7.04
C LEU A 165 26.11 18.70 -6.49
N ILE A 166 25.63 19.02 -5.29
CA ILE A 166 25.84 20.33 -4.65
C ILE A 166 27.33 20.59 -4.42
N PHE A 167 28.09 19.60 -3.96
CA PHE A 167 29.54 19.74 -3.79
C PHE A 167 30.26 19.93 -5.12
N GLY A 168 29.87 19.19 -6.17
CA GLY A 168 30.39 19.40 -7.52
C GLY A 168 30.05 20.79 -8.09
N LEU A 169 28.85 21.30 -7.80
CA LEU A 169 28.42 22.64 -8.19
C LEU A 169 29.22 23.73 -7.49
N PHE A 170 29.33 23.67 -6.17
CA PHE A 170 30.09 24.67 -5.41
C PHE A 170 31.58 24.63 -5.74
N GLY A 171 32.15 23.44 -5.93
CA GLY A 171 33.53 23.30 -6.43
C GLY A 171 33.70 23.89 -7.83
N GLY A 172 32.76 23.62 -8.74
CA GLY A 172 32.77 24.18 -10.09
C GLY A 172 32.62 25.70 -10.14
N PHE A 173 31.74 26.28 -9.29
CA PHE A 173 31.58 27.73 -9.20
C PHE A 173 32.78 28.42 -8.55
N SER A 174 33.40 27.82 -7.54
CA SER A 174 34.64 28.34 -6.95
C SER A 174 35.75 28.40 -8.00
N ALA A 175 35.96 27.32 -8.75
CA ALA A 175 36.97 27.28 -9.81
C ALA A 175 36.72 28.34 -10.90
N ILE A 176 35.46 28.59 -11.26
CA ILE A 176 35.09 29.67 -12.18
C ILE A 176 35.47 31.03 -11.60
N GLY A 177 35.15 31.28 -10.32
CA GLY A 177 35.51 32.53 -9.63
C GLY A 177 37.02 32.78 -9.62
N ASP A 178 37.81 31.74 -9.38
CA ASP A 178 39.28 31.80 -9.38
C ASP A 178 39.83 32.09 -10.77
N ILE A 179 39.30 31.44 -11.82
CA ILE A 179 39.68 31.72 -13.22
C ILE A 179 39.37 33.17 -13.57
N VAL A 180 38.19 33.66 -13.21
CA VAL A 180 37.75 35.02 -13.52
C VAL A 180 38.66 36.05 -12.83
N THR A 181 38.91 35.90 -11.53
CA THR A 181 39.75 36.81 -10.74
C THR A 181 41.22 36.78 -11.17
N ALA A 182 41.78 35.58 -11.38
CA ALA A 182 43.15 35.43 -11.88
C ALA A 182 43.35 36.08 -13.26
N THR A 183 42.29 36.11 -14.09
CA THR A 183 42.37 36.64 -15.44
C THR A 183 42.15 38.16 -15.50
N PHE A 184 41.29 38.71 -14.64
CA PHE A 184 41.15 40.16 -14.43
C PHE A 184 42.44 40.81 -13.92
N ASN A 185 43.13 40.15 -12.98
CA ASN A 185 44.34 40.71 -12.37
C ASN A 185 45.58 40.69 -13.28
N LYS A 186 45.57 39.89 -14.37
CA LYS A 186 46.74 39.69 -15.25
C LYS A 186 46.65 40.37 -16.63
N SER A 187 45.66 41.22 -16.90
CA SER A 187 45.47 41.87 -18.22
C SER A 187 45.46 40.89 -19.40
N ILE A 188 44.81 39.73 -19.23
CA ILE A 188 44.79 38.67 -20.25
C ILE A 188 43.69 38.95 -21.30
N ASN A 189 43.94 38.57 -22.55
CA ASN A 189 43.00 38.67 -23.67
C ASN A 189 41.64 38.01 -23.34
N LEU A 190 40.54 38.77 -23.52
CA LEU A 190 39.14 38.34 -23.34
C LEU A 190 38.78 36.95 -23.91
N PRO A 191 39.30 36.51 -25.08
CA PRO A 191 39.01 35.18 -25.61
C PRO A 191 39.46 34.02 -24.71
N ASN A 192 40.55 34.18 -23.95
CA ASN A 192 41.03 33.13 -23.04
C ASN A 192 40.06 32.94 -21.84
N ILE A 193 39.46 34.04 -21.36
CA ILE A 193 38.43 34.01 -20.31
C ILE A 193 37.20 33.25 -20.82
N MET A 194 36.72 33.62 -22.02
CA MET A 194 35.53 33.01 -22.59
C MET A 194 35.72 31.51 -22.90
N ILE A 195 36.91 31.10 -23.34
CA ILE A 195 37.25 29.68 -23.51
C ILE A 195 37.19 28.95 -22.16
N ALA A 196 37.79 29.51 -21.11
CA ALA A 196 37.81 28.86 -19.81
C ALA A 196 36.40 28.74 -19.21
N ILE A 197 35.61 29.81 -19.24
CA ILE A 197 34.24 29.85 -18.69
C ILE A 197 33.29 28.91 -19.45
N SER A 198 33.35 28.89 -20.78
CA SER A 198 32.47 28.02 -21.59
C SER A 198 32.79 26.54 -21.36
N LEU A 199 34.07 26.18 -21.19
CA LEU A 199 34.49 24.82 -20.88
C LEU A 199 34.06 24.38 -19.48
N THR A 200 34.25 25.22 -18.47
CA THR A 200 33.86 24.90 -17.08
C THR A 200 32.35 24.81 -16.90
N LEU A 201 31.58 25.76 -17.46
CA LEU A 201 30.11 25.72 -17.41
C LEU A 201 29.53 24.57 -18.25
N GLY A 202 30.16 24.24 -19.38
CA GLY A 202 29.77 23.08 -20.20
C GLY A 202 29.99 21.76 -19.47
N SER A 203 31.13 21.61 -18.80
CA SER A 203 31.44 20.44 -17.97
C SER A 203 30.46 20.30 -16.80
N LEU A 204 30.17 21.40 -16.11
CA LEU A 204 29.22 21.44 -15.00
C LEU A 204 27.78 21.10 -15.46
N SER A 205 27.36 21.62 -16.61
CA SER A 205 26.07 21.29 -17.23
C SER A 205 25.95 19.80 -17.59
N LEU A 206 27.01 19.21 -18.16
CA LEU A 206 27.08 17.77 -18.48
C LEU A 206 27.03 16.90 -17.23
N LEU A 207 27.73 17.29 -16.17
CA LEU A 207 27.70 16.60 -14.88
C LEU A 207 26.28 16.60 -14.29
N LEU A 208 25.61 17.77 -14.27
CA LEU A 208 24.22 17.87 -13.83
C LEU A 208 23.28 16.96 -14.64
N PHE A 209 23.47 16.91 -15.95
CA PHE A 209 22.66 16.06 -16.81
C PHE A 209 22.90 14.57 -16.52
N ALA A 210 24.15 14.14 -16.36
CA ALA A 210 24.48 12.76 -16.01
C ALA A 210 23.82 12.34 -14.69
N LEU A 211 23.87 13.21 -13.67
CA LEU A 211 23.26 12.97 -12.36
C LEU A 211 21.73 12.94 -12.43
N MET A 212 21.10 13.85 -13.19
CA MET A 212 19.66 13.86 -13.41
C MET A 212 19.19 12.60 -14.14
N GLN A 213 20.00 12.05 -15.06
CA GLN A 213 19.74 10.75 -15.65
C GLN A 213 19.98 9.59 -14.69
N GLY A 214 20.91 9.71 -13.74
CA GLY A 214 21.05 8.77 -12.62
C GLY A 214 19.79 8.72 -11.76
N ILE A 215 19.25 9.89 -11.37
CA ILE A 215 17.99 9.98 -10.60
C ILE A 215 16.83 9.37 -11.39
N LYS A 216 16.76 9.59 -12.71
CA LYS A 216 15.76 8.95 -13.57
C LYS A 216 15.78 7.42 -13.49
N ILE A 217 16.97 6.83 -13.49
CA ILE A 217 17.15 5.38 -13.43
C ILE A 217 16.65 4.84 -12.09
N LEU A 218 16.98 5.53 -10.99
CA LEU A 218 16.58 5.13 -9.64
C LEU A 218 15.08 5.36 -9.36
N SER A 219 14.54 6.49 -9.81
CA SER A 219 13.14 6.87 -9.64
C SER A 219 12.17 6.08 -10.53
N LYS A 220 12.68 5.27 -11.48
CA LYS A 220 11.89 4.57 -12.51
C LYS A 220 10.90 5.47 -13.26
N SER A 221 11.17 6.78 -13.29
CA SER A 221 10.31 7.80 -13.86
C SER A 221 10.75 8.17 -15.27
N THR A 222 9.82 8.64 -16.10
CA THR A 222 10.12 9.07 -17.46
C THR A 222 10.41 10.57 -17.49
N LEU A 223 11.66 10.97 -17.23
CA LEU A 223 12.12 12.36 -17.48
C LEU A 223 12.23 12.70 -18.99
N LYS A 224 11.34 12.16 -19.84
CA LYS A 224 11.33 12.41 -21.28
C LYS A 224 10.26 13.45 -21.58
N SER A 225 10.62 14.57 -22.22
CA SER A 225 9.64 15.59 -22.65
C SER A 225 8.78 15.11 -23.85
N CYS A 226 9.16 14.01 -24.50
CA CYS A 226 8.57 13.53 -25.75
C CYS A 226 7.20 12.82 -25.62
N GLY A 227 6.60 12.75 -24.43
CA GLY A 227 5.21 12.30 -24.24
C GLY A 227 4.89 10.89 -24.77
N CYS A 228 5.89 10.03 -24.94
CA CYS A 228 5.69 8.68 -25.46
C CYS A 228 5.18 7.76 -24.34
N ASP A 229 4.02 7.14 -24.56
CA ASP A 229 3.43 6.15 -23.64
C ASP A 229 4.26 4.86 -23.54
N ASN A 230 5.05 4.54 -24.58
CA ASN A 230 5.81 3.30 -24.66
C ASN A 230 7.16 3.44 -23.92
N LYS A 231 7.28 2.78 -22.76
CA LYS A 231 8.42 2.90 -21.83
C LYS A 231 9.76 2.41 -22.43
N THR A 232 9.72 1.49 -23.41
CA THR A 232 10.89 0.70 -23.81
C THR A 232 11.57 1.16 -25.11
N LYS A 233 10.87 1.76 -26.08
CA LYS A 233 11.47 2.23 -27.35
C LYS A 233 10.93 3.61 -27.73
N CYS A 234 11.80 4.60 -27.72
CA CYS A 234 11.50 5.95 -28.17
C CYS A 234 12.54 6.35 -29.21
N TYR A 235 12.11 6.53 -30.46
CA TYR A 235 12.96 6.83 -31.62
C TYR A 235 13.28 8.33 -31.77
N HIS A 236 12.95 9.14 -30.77
CA HIS A 236 13.23 10.58 -30.81
C HIS A 236 14.71 10.86 -30.54
N SER A 237 15.28 11.78 -31.33
CA SER A 237 16.65 12.28 -31.15
C SER A 237 16.83 12.89 -29.75
N VAL A 238 18.07 12.90 -29.23
CA VAL A 238 18.43 13.46 -27.91
C VAL A 238 17.88 14.88 -27.74
N PHE A 239 17.89 15.68 -28.81
CA PHE A 239 17.33 17.03 -28.88
C PHE A 239 15.83 17.11 -28.59
N GLN A 240 15.04 16.12 -29.05
CA GLN A 240 13.60 16.07 -28.79
C GLN A 240 13.29 15.45 -27.42
N ARG A 241 14.21 14.63 -26.91
CA ARG A 241 14.07 13.96 -25.60
C ARG A 241 14.40 14.90 -24.44
N HIS A 242 15.43 15.72 -24.61
CA HIS A 242 15.95 16.67 -23.60
C HIS A 242 16.22 18.06 -24.24
N PRO A 243 15.17 18.80 -24.65
CA PRO A 243 15.32 20.03 -25.44
C PRO A 243 16.10 21.12 -24.71
N VAL A 244 15.87 21.30 -23.40
CA VAL A 244 16.53 22.35 -22.59
C VAL A 244 18.03 22.09 -22.43
N MET A 245 18.42 20.85 -22.10
CA MET A 245 19.84 20.48 -21.97
C MET A 245 20.57 20.62 -23.30
N SER A 246 19.94 20.11 -24.36
CA SER A 246 20.57 20.13 -25.69
C SER A 246 20.71 21.57 -26.23
N LEU A 247 19.79 22.47 -25.88
CA LEU A 247 19.89 23.90 -26.17
C LEU A 247 21.05 24.55 -25.41
N ASN A 248 21.15 24.30 -24.09
CA ASN A 248 22.22 24.84 -23.26
C ASN A 248 23.60 24.42 -23.80
N LEU A 249 23.76 23.14 -24.15
CA LEU A 249 25.03 22.62 -24.66
C LEU A 249 25.40 23.20 -26.04
N ILE A 250 24.42 23.42 -26.93
CA ILE A 250 24.67 24.12 -28.20
C ILE A 250 25.12 25.57 -27.93
N ALA A 251 24.44 26.29 -27.04
CA ALA A 251 24.77 27.69 -26.74
C ALA A 251 26.19 27.84 -26.14
N LEU A 252 26.58 26.94 -25.24
CA LEU A 252 27.94 26.95 -24.68
C LEU A 252 29.00 26.54 -25.72
N SER A 253 28.67 25.57 -26.59
CA SER A 253 29.57 25.14 -27.66
C SER A 253 29.78 26.23 -28.72
N SER A 254 28.76 27.03 -29.04
CA SER A 254 28.89 28.14 -29.99
C SER A 254 29.79 29.26 -29.43
N ILE A 255 29.66 29.60 -28.15
CA ILE A 255 30.54 30.56 -27.46
C ILE A 255 31.99 30.08 -27.47
N PHE A 256 32.22 28.79 -27.22
CA PHE A 256 33.55 28.19 -27.28
C PHE A 256 34.17 28.32 -28.68
N ILE A 257 33.42 27.95 -29.73
CA ILE A 257 33.89 28.02 -31.13
C ILE A 257 34.23 29.46 -31.53
N ILE A 258 33.37 30.43 -31.20
CA ILE A 258 33.62 31.86 -31.49
C ILE A 258 34.89 32.34 -30.79
N SER A 259 35.08 31.95 -29.52
CA SER A 259 36.23 32.37 -28.73
C SER A 259 37.55 31.80 -29.26
N VAL A 260 37.54 30.56 -29.75
CA VAL A 260 38.70 29.94 -30.41
C VAL A 260 38.99 30.60 -31.76
N LEU A 261 37.97 30.92 -32.56
CA LEU A 261 38.14 31.62 -33.84
C LEU A 261 38.79 33.00 -33.66
N VAL A 262 38.32 33.78 -32.68
CA VAL A 262 38.90 35.11 -32.36
C VAL A 262 40.36 35.01 -31.92
N LYS A 263 40.76 33.91 -31.26
CA LYS A 263 42.14 33.67 -30.82
C LYS A 263 43.09 33.26 -31.95
N ILE A 264 42.59 32.51 -32.94
CA ILE A 264 43.41 31.98 -34.04
C ILE A 264 43.72 33.06 -35.09
N ILE A 265 42.86 34.07 -35.26
CA ILE A 265 43.08 35.16 -36.22
C ILE A 265 44.28 36.02 -35.75
N PRO A 266 45.38 36.08 -36.52
CA PRO A 266 46.57 36.85 -36.13
C PRO A 266 46.28 38.36 -36.14
N LYS A 267 46.92 39.10 -35.22
CA LYS A 267 46.76 40.56 -35.07
C LYS A 267 47.04 41.35 -36.36
N THR A 268 47.92 40.85 -37.24
CA THR A 268 48.25 41.46 -38.53
C THR A 268 47.12 41.39 -39.57
N VAL A 269 46.28 40.35 -39.53
CA VAL A 269 45.06 40.25 -40.35
C VAL A 269 43.96 41.13 -39.75
N PHE A 270 43.95 41.31 -38.42
CA PHE A 270 43.02 42.20 -37.72
C PHE A 270 43.21 43.68 -38.11
N GLU A 271 44.45 44.16 -38.25
CA GLU A 271 44.74 45.51 -38.75
C GLU A 271 44.41 45.70 -40.24
N CYS A 272 44.65 44.68 -41.08
CA CYS A 272 44.27 44.74 -42.50
C CYS A 272 42.74 44.70 -42.71
N ILE A 273 42.02 44.06 -41.78
CA ILE A 273 40.54 44.01 -41.74
C ILE A 273 39.93 45.31 -41.18
N TYR A 274 40.69 46.11 -40.41
CA TYR A 274 40.21 47.35 -39.79
C TYR A 274 39.84 48.44 -40.83
N VAL A 275 40.34 48.35 -42.07
CA VAL A 275 40.00 49.32 -43.15
C VAL A 275 38.69 48.96 -43.88
N LYS A 276 38.17 47.74 -43.73
CA LYS A 276 36.82 47.35 -44.20
C LYS A 276 35.84 47.30 -43.02
N GLU A 277 35.80 48.40 -42.28
CA GLU A 277 34.96 48.56 -41.10
C GLU A 277 33.46 48.43 -41.45
N THR A 278 32.68 47.94 -40.48
CA THR A 278 31.24 47.64 -40.54
C THR A 278 30.90 46.22 -41.05
N TYR A 279 31.18 45.83 -42.30
CA TYR A 279 30.51 44.64 -42.86
C TYR A 279 30.91 43.28 -42.24
N LEU A 280 32.13 43.11 -41.71
CA LEU A 280 32.60 41.81 -41.19
C LEU A 280 32.23 41.58 -39.71
N TYR A 281 32.23 42.64 -38.89
CA TYR A 281 31.67 42.61 -37.54
C TYR A 281 30.16 42.36 -37.58
N TYR A 282 29.45 43.08 -38.47
CA TYR A 282 28.03 42.78 -38.74
C TYR A 282 27.87 41.37 -39.30
N GLY A 283 28.79 40.86 -40.12
CA GLY A 283 28.77 39.46 -40.60
C GLY A 283 28.81 38.44 -39.46
N LEU A 284 29.74 38.56 -38.52
CA LEU A 284 29.85 37.65 -37.37
C LEU A 284 28.67 37.79 -36.39
N VAL A 285 28.22 39.02 -36.14
CA VAL A 285 27.02 39.28 -35.32
C VAL A 285 25.76 38.74 -36.01
N MET A 286 25.63 38.88 -37.33
CA MET A 286 24.52 38.34 -38.12
C MET A 286 24.56 36.82 -38.16
N ILE A 287 25.72 36.18 -38.24
CA ILE A 287 25.83 34.71 -38.10
C ILE A 287 25.40 34.28 -36.70
N GLY A 288 25.81 35.00 -35.66
CA GLY A 288 25.36 34.76 -34.28
C GLY A 288 23.85 34.92 -34.12
N ILE A 289 23.27 35.99 -34.67
CA ILE A 289 21.82 36.26 -34.67
C ILE A 289 21.07 35.21 -35.49
N VAL A 290 21.58 34.79 -36.64
CA VAL A 290 20.99 33.73 -37.48
C VAL A 290 21.02 32.38 -36.77
N LEU A 291 22.08 32.07 -36.04
CA LEU A 291 22.14 30.87 -35.20
C LEU A 291 21.15 30.94 -34.02
N ILE A 292 21.01 32.09 -33.38
CA ILE A 292 20.05 32.31 -32.28
C ILE A 292 18.61 32.28 -32.80
N ILE A 293 18.31 32.92 -33.94
CA ILE A 293 16.99 32.88 -34.59
C ILE A 293 16.70 31.46 -35.08
N GLY A 294 17.66 30.76 -35.68
CA GLY A 294 17.53 29.35 -36.03
C GLY A 294 17.25 28.47 -34.82
N MET A 295 17.84 28.79 -33.66
CA MET A 295 17.58 28.12 -32.39
C MET A 295 16.17 28.41 -31.85
N ILE A 296 15.70 29.66 -31.95
CA ILE A 296 14.35 30.09 -31.55
C ILE A 296 13.28 29.49 -32.48
N VAL A 297 13.53 29.45 -33.78
CA VAL A 297 12.63 28.81 -34.78
C VAL A 297 12.60 27.30 -34.60
N SER A 298 13.74 26.66 -34.30
CA SER A 298 13.81 25.24 -33.96
C SER A 298 13.04 24.91 -32.68
N LEU A 299 13.16 25.76 -31.65
CA LEU A 299 12.35 25.70 -30.43
C LEU A 299 10.86 25.86 -30.72
N ASN A 300 10.47 26.89 -31.49
CA ASN A 300 9.08 27.19 -31.79
C ASN A 300 8.45 26.08 -32.64
N TRP A 301 9.19 25.54 -33.61
CA TRP A 301 8.78 24.37 -34.39
C TRP A 301 8.62 23.13 -33.50
N SER A 302 9.56 22.88 -32.58
CA SER A 302 9.50 21.73 -31.67
C SER A 302 8.39 21.85 -30.62
N VAL A 303 8.04 23.07 -30.18
CA VAL A 303 6.92 23.34 -29.26
C VAL A 303 5.58 23.28 -30.00
N ASN A 304 5.47 23.89 -31.18
CA ASN A 304 4.22 23.91 -31.97
C ASN A 304 3.86 22.52 -32.51
N LYS A 305 4.85 21.70 -32.87
CA LYS A 305 4.65 20.28 -33.20
C LYS A 305 4.08 19.49 -32.02
N LYS A 306 4.46 19.84 -30.78
CA LYS A 306 3.96 19.21 -29.55
C LYS A 306 2.48 19.53 -29.30
N TRP A 307 2.04 20.77 -29.58
CA TRP A 307 0.64 21.18 -29.47
C TRP A 307 -0.27 20.53 -30.53
N ARG A 308 0.19 20.41 -31.78
CA ARG A 308 -0.56 19.69 -32.84
C ARG A 308 -0.82 18.22 -32.51
N ILE A 309 0.18 17.52 -31.97
CA ILE A 309 0.06 16.09 -31.61
C ILE A 309 -0.86 15.91 -30.38
N PHE A 310 -0.91 16.88 -29.47
CA PHE A 310 -1.81 16.84 -28.30
C PHE A 310 -3.27 17.11 -28.70
N GLY A 311 -3.52 18.07 -29.61
CA GLY A 311 -4.87 18.37 -30.13
C GLY A 311 -5.50 17.24 -30.95
N GLU A 312 -4.70 16.44 -31.68
CA GLU A 312 -5.21 15.25 -32.38
C GLU A 312 -5.58 14.10 -31.44
N LYS A 313 -4.94 13.98 -30.26
CA LYS A 313 -5.29 12.95 -29.25
C LYS A 313 -6.57 13.28 -28.49
N THR A 314 -6.95 14.57 -28.36
CA THR A 314 -8.20 14.99 -27.70
C THR A 314 -9.42 14.90 -28.60
N ASN A 315 -9.27 14.96 -29.93
CA ASN A 315 -10.35 14.82 -30.90
C ASN A 315 -10.67 13.37 -31.30
N LYS A 316 -9.96 12.38 -30.73
CA LYS A 316 -10.16 10.94 -30.96
C LYS A 316 -10.63 10.19 -29.71
N LYS A 317 -11.18 10.89 -28.71
CA LYS A 317 -11.89 10.30 -27.58
C LYS A 317 -13.34 10.74 -27.58
#